data_AF-A0A0B8P2W9-F1
#
_entry.id   AF-A0A0B8P2W9-F1
#
_cell.length_a   1.000
_cell.length_b   1.000
_cell.length_c   1.000
_cell.angle_alpha   90.00
_cell.angle_beta   90.00
_cell.angle_gamma   90.00
#
_symmetry.space_group_name_H-M   'P 1'
#
loop_
_entity.id
_entity.type
_entity.pdbx_description
1 polymer ?
#
loop_
_entity_poly.entity_id
_entity_poly.type
_entity_poly.pdbx_seq_one_letter_code
_entity_poly.pdbx_strand_id
1 'polypeptide(L)'
;MVLYVPGYGPWTVREVGDFADDLYPPLSFLNIWASFGKWVFEGMESRAALVPQEEILENSPDSYSLTRDAYLQRRDYKAMVTDNEAVDEEEEDFLDDYLEDEF
;
A
#
# COMPACT_ATOMS: atom_id res chain seq x y z
N MET A 1 -0.87 7.01 10.19
CA MET A 1 -2.32 7.26 10.04
C MET A 1 -2.67 7.24 8.56
N VAL A 2 -3.63 6.39 8.18
CA VAL A 2 -4.17 6.26 6.81
C VAL A 2 -5.54 6.93 6.77
N LEU A 3 -5.82 7.67 5.71
CA LEU A 3 -7.11 8.28 5.38
C LEU A 3 -7.64 7.66 4.10
N TYR A 4 -8.92 7.29 4.06
CA TYR A 4 -9.57 6.83 2.83
C TYR A 4 -10.32 7.97 2.17
N VAL A 5 -9.86 8.38 0.99
CA VAL A 5 -10.42 9.48 0.23
C VAL A 5 -11.35 8.92 -0.86
N PRO A 6 -12.62 9.34 -0.93
CA PRO A 6 -13.54 8.87 -1.97
C PRO A 6 -12.99 9.12 -3.38
N GLY A 7 -12.95 8.09 -4.21
CA GLY A 7 -12.46 8.15 -5.59
C GLY A 7 -10.94 8.12 -5.76
N TYR A 8 -10.15 8.41 -4.72
CA TYR A 8 -8.68 8.33 -4.76
C TYR A 8 -8.15 7.04 -4.09
N GLY A 9 -8.76 6.63 -2.98
CA GLY A 9 -8.34 5.45 -2.22
C GLY A 9 -7.54 5.80 -0.94
N PRO A 10 -6.69 4.89 -0.45
CA PRO A 10 -5.90 5.11 0.76
C PRO A 10 -4.80 6.16 0.54
N TRP A 11 -4.70 7.10 1.49
CA TRP A 11 -3.77 8.21 1.48
C TRP A 11 -3.13 8.39 2.85
N THR A 12 -1.86 8.78 2.92
CA THR A 12 -1.23 9.17 4.20
C THR A 12 -0.75 10.61 4.18
N VAL A 13 -0.60 11.19 5.36
CA VAL A 13 -0.05 12.54 5.55
C VAL A 13 1.35 12.69 4.92
N ARG A 14 2.17 11.62 4.91
CA ARG A 14 3.53 11.66 4.31
C ARG A 14 3.49 11.85 2.80
N GLU A 15 2.42 11.42 2.15
CA GLU A 15 2.24 11.49 0.70
C GLU A 15 2.09 12.94 0.18
N VAL A 16 1.87 13.91 1.08
CA VAL A 16 2.01 15.33 0.72
C VAL A 16 3.42 15.63 0.17
N GLY A 17 4.43 14.85 0.56
CA GLY A 17 5.78 14.96 0.01
C GLY A 17 5.88 14.66 -1.49
N ASP A 18 4.97 13.87 -2.06
CA ASP A 18 4.99 13.54 -3.49
C ASP A 18 4.73 14.78 -4.36
N PHE A 19 4.04 15.81 -3.84
CA PHE A 19 3.89 17.10 -4.54
C PHE A 19 5.20 17.86 -4.71
N ALA A 20 6.24 17.54 -3.93
CA ALA A 20 7.56 18.14 -4.11
C ALA A 20 8.19 17.73 -5.46
N ASP A 21 7.83 16.55 -5.98
CA ASP A 21 8.36 16.06 -7.26
C ASP A 21 7.85 16.85 -8.47
N ASP A 22 6.68 17.47 -8.35
CA ASP A 22 6.11 18.33 -9.39
C ASP A 22 6.86 19.67 -9.55
N LEU A 23 7.75 20.01 -8.60
CA LEU A 23 8.51 21.26 -8.64
C LEU A 23 9.72 21.20 -9.59
N TYR A 24 10.13 20.01 -10.02
CA TYR A 24 11.28 19.85 -10.92
C TYR A 24 10.93 19.06 -12.20
N PRO A 25 11.67 19.28 -13.31
CA PRO A 25 11.43 18.54 -14.55
C PRO A 25 11.71 17.04 -14.38
N PRO A 26 10.93 16.15 -15.04
CA PRO A 26 9.99 16.45 -16.12
C PRO A 26 8.55 16.73 -15.67
N LEU A 27 8.19 16.47 -14.41
CA LEU A 27 6.81 16.59 -13.93
C LEU A 27 6.34 18.06 -13.89
N SER A 28 7.25 19.00 -13.66
CA SER A 28 6.94 20.44 -13.70
C SER A 28 6.43 20.97 -15.04
N PHE A 29 6.55 20.21 -16.13
CA PHE A 29 6.01 20.58 -17.44
C PHE A 29 4.53 20.23 -17.61
N LEU A 30 3.97 19.39 -16.73
CA LEU A 30 2.58 18.98 -16.81
C LEU A 30 1.66 20.07 -16.23
N ASN A 31 0.64 20.45 -16.98
CA ASN A 31 -0.45 21.27 -16.43
C ASN A 31 -1.44 20.39 -15.65
N ILE A 32 -2.34 21.01 -14.88
CA ILE A 32 -3.31 20.32 -14.02
C ILE A 32 -4.13 19.27 -14.79
N TRP A 33 -4.54 19.57 -16.03
CA TRP A 33 -5.31 18.63 -16.85
C TRP A 33 -4.47 17.45 -17.35
N ALA A 34 -3.20 17.70 -17.69
CA ALA A 34 -2.27 16.65 -18.08
C ALA A 34 -1.95 15.72 -16.90
N SER A 35 -1.71 16.27 -15.71
CA SER A 35 -1.50 15.48 -14.49
C SER A 35 -2.74 14.67 -14.11
N PHE A 36 -3.94 15.26 -14.23
CA PHE A 36 -5.20 14.54 -14.02
C PHE A 36 -5.37 13.40 -15.04
N GLY A 37 -5.11 13.67 -16.32
CA GLY A 37 -5.15 12.65 -17.37
C GLY A 37 -4.18 11.49 -17.10
N LYS A 38 -2.93 11.80 -16.73
CA LYS A 38 -1.92 10.83 -16.30
C LYS A 38 -2.46 9.95 -15.17
N TRP A 39 -2.98 10.55 -14.10
CA TRP A 39 -3.54 9.82 -12.95
C TRP A 39 -4.68 8.89 -13.36
N VAL A 40 -5.60 9.33 -14.24
CA VAL A 40 -6.69 8.48 -14.75
C VAL A 40 -6.15 7.29 -15.52
N PHE A 41 -5.22 7.49 -16.46
CA PHE A 41 -4.67 6.40 -17.27
C PHE A 41 -3.88 5.39 -16.42
N GLU A 42 -3.00 5.86 -15.54
CA GLU A 42 -2.25 5.01 -14.61
C GLU A 42 -3.19 4.24 -13.68
N GLY A 43 -4.26 4.88 -13.19
CA GLY A 43 -5.28 4.23 -12.36
C GLY A 43 -6.04 3.14 -13.12
N MET A 44 -6.44 3.39 -14.37
CA MET A 44 -7.12 2.41 -15.21
C MET A 44 -6.21 1.21 -15.54
N GLU A 45 -4.95 1.46 -15.87
CA GLU A 45 -3.97 0.40 -16.14
C GLU A 45 -3.73 -0.46 -14.88
N SER A 46 -3.51 0.19 -13.74
CA SER A 46 -3.34 -0.50 -12.46
C SER A 46 -4.58 -1.34 -12.12
N ARG A 47 -5.78 -0.83 -12.36
CA ARG A 47 -7.02 -1.59 -12.13
C ARG A 47 -7.11 -2.80 -13.04
N ALA A 48 -6.81 -2.64 -14.32
CA ALA A 48 -6.81 -3.75 -15.28
C ALA A 48 -5.81 -4.86 -14.88
N ALA A 49 -4.62 -4.48 -14.39
CA ALA A 49 -3.60 -5.43 -13.91
C ALA A 49 -4.02 -6.19 -12.64
N LEU A 50 -4.91 -5.61 -11.82
CA LEU A 50 -5.37 -6.19 -10.56
C LEU A 50 -6.64 -7.03 -10.68
N VAL A 51 -7.34 -7.03 -11.83
CA VAL A 51 -8.55 -7.85 -12.05
C VAL A 51 -8.36 -9.32 -11.66
N PRO A 52 -7.25 -10.01 -12.02
CA PRO A 52 -7.06 -11.42 -11.65
C PRO A 52 -6.90 -11.67 -10.14
N GLN A 53 -6.62 -10.62 -9.35
CA GLN A 53 -6.37 -10.70 -7.91
C GLN A 53 -7.61 -10.30 -7.10
N GLU A 54 -8.73 -9.97 -7.74
CA GLU A 54 -9.97 -9.59 -7.06
C GLU A 54 -10.53 -10.72 -6.19
N GLU A 55 -10.36 -11.97 -6.61
CA GLU A 55 -10.82 -13.15 -5.85
C GLU A 55 -10.16 -13.26 -4.46
N ILE A 56 -8.88 -12.86 -4.35
CA ILE A 56 -8.17 -12.86 -3.06
C ILE A 56 -8.79 -11.81 -2.11
N LEU A 57 -9.17 -10.65 -2.66
CA LEU A 57 -9.77 -9.58 -1.89
C LEU A 57 -11.21 -9.93 -1.45
N GLU A 58 -12.00 -10.51 -2.36
CA GLU A 58 -13.40 -10.88 -2.11
C GLU A 58 -13.56 -12.05 -1.14
N ASN A 59 -12.64 -13.02 -1.16
CA ASN A 59 -12.64 -14.15 -0.24
C ASN A 59 -11.93 -13.86 1.10
N SER A 60 -11.39 -12.66 1.29
CA SER A 60 -10.72 -12.30 2.54
C SER A 60 -11.72 -12.10 3.69
N PRO A 61 -11.38 -12.47 4.94
CA PRO A 61 -12.25 -12.27 6.10
C PRO A 61 -12.60 -10.79 6.37
N ASP A 62 -11.66 -9.87 6.08
CA ASP A 62 -11.87 -8.42 6.14
C ASP A 62 -11.10 -7.72 5.01
N SER A 63 -11.84 -7.34 3.96
CA SER A 63 -11.28 -6.68 2.78
C SER A 63 -10.68 -5.30 3.10
N TYR A 64 -11.14 -4.61 4.16
CA TYR A 64 -10.64 -3.28 4.51
C TYR A 64 -9.27 -3.36 5.19
N SER A 65 -9.10 -4.25 6.19
CA SER A 65 -7.79 -4.43 6.83
C SER A 65 -6.77 -4.97 5.83
N LEU A 66 -7.12 -5.97 5.02
CA LEU A 66 -6.22 -6.50 3.99
C LEU A 66 -5.72 -5.40 3.03
N THR A 67 -6.62 -4.55 2.51
CA THR A 67 -6.24 -3.47 1.60
C THR A 67 -5.40 -2.39 2.27
N ARG A 68 -5.73 -2.03 3.51
CA ARG A 68 -4.95 -1.08 4.31
C ARG A 68 -3.54 -1.60 4.57
N ASP A 69 -3.42 -2.86 4.94
CA ASP A 69 -2.14 -3.45 5.36
C ASP A 69 -1.25 -3.69 4.14
N ALA A 70 -1.79 -4.18 3.03
CA ALA A 70 -1.07 -4.28 1.75
C ALA A 70 -0.57 -2.90 1.26
N TYR A 71 -1.38 -1.85 1.43
CA TYR A 71 -0.98 -0.49 1.09
C TYR A 71 0.21 0.00 1.94
N LEU A 72 0.19 -0.26 3.25
CA LEU A 72 1.28 0.12 4.16
C LEU A 72 2.56 -0.68 3.85
N GLN A 73 2.46 -2.00 3.72
CA GLN A 73 3.59 -2.87 3.37
C GLN A 73 4.30 -2.39 2.10
N ARG A 74 3.56 -2.05 1.04
CA ARG A 74 4.16 -1.51 -0.20
C ARG A 74 4.91 -0.20 0.04
N ARG A 75 4.37 0.68 0.89
CA ARG A 75 5.00 1.98 1.19
C ARG A 75 6.27 1.80 2.00
N ASP A 76 6.24 0.91 2.98
CA ASP A 76 7.39 0.62 3.84
C ASP A 76 8.49 -0.05 3.02
N TYR A 77 8.13 -0.99 2.14
CA TYR A 77 9.04 -1.56 1.15
C TYR A 77 9.68 -0.49 0.24
N LYS A 78 8.89 0.44 -0.31
CA LYS A 78 9.41 1.53 -1.16
C LYS A 78 10.34 2.47 -0.38
N ALA A 79 10.05 2.70 0.89
CA ALA A 79 10.88 3.49 1.78
C ALA A 79 12.10 2.72 2.31
N MET A 80 12.27 1.45 1.91
CA MET A 80 13.31 0.56 2.42
C MET A 80 13.32 0.50 3.95
N VAL A 81 12.13 0.57 4.55
CA VAL A 81 11.96 0.31 5.97
C VAL A 81 12.17 -1.18 6.14
N THR A 82 13.38 -1.54 6.59
CA THR A 82 13.58 -2.80 7.26
C THR A 82 13.03 -2.62 8.65
N ASP A 83 11.97 -3.35 8.98
CA ASP A 83 11.68 -3.62 10.38
C ASP A 83 12.93 -4.30 10.95
N ASN A 84 13.74 -3.50 11.63
CA ASN A 84 14.67 -3.99 12.63
C ASN A 84 13.90 -4.14 13.95
N GLU A 85 12.61 -4.47 13.87
CA GLU A 85 11.92 -5.07 14.99
C GLU A 85 12.69 -6.37 15.20
N ALA A 86 13.50 -6.39 16.26
CA ALA A 86 14.12 -7.62 16.70
C ALA A 86 12.97 -8.63 16.78
N VAL A 87 13.09 -9.74 16.06
CA VAL A 87 12.18 -10.87 16.21
C VAL A 87 11.99 -11.04 17.71
N ASP A 88 10.75 -10.89 18.19
CA ASP A 88 10.48 -11.13 19.59
C ASP A 88 10.60 -12.62 19.80
N GLU A 89 11.81 -13.06 20.17
CA GLU A 89 12.12 -14.48 20.32
C GLU A 89 11.17 -15.15 21.33
N GLU A 90 10.60 -14.40 22.28
CA GLU A 90 9.58 -14.93 23.21
C GLU A 90 8.23 -15.21 22.51
N GLU A 91 7.85 -14.38 21.53
CA GLU A 91 6.62 -14.59 20.75
C GLU A 91 6.79 -15.71 19.72
N GLU A 92 7.96 -15.82 19.07
CA GLU A 92 8.25 -16.94 18.17
C GLU A 92 8.33 -18.27 18.90
N ASP A 93 9.02 -18.36 20.04
CA ASP A 93 9.06 -19.59 20.86
C ASP A 93 7.64 -20.02 21.30
N PHE A 94 6.78 -19.06 21.66
CA PHE A 94 5.39 -19.34 22.02
C PHE A 94 4.55 -19.86 20.83
N LEU A 95 4.75 -19.28 19.64
CA LEU A 95 4.05 -19.72 18.43
C LEU A 95 4.51 -21.11 18.01
N ASP A 96 5.79 -21.43 18.11
CA ASP A 96 6.35 -22.75 17.82
C ASP A 96 5.77 -23.80 18.78
N ASP A 97 5.78 -23.55 20.09
CA ASP A 97 5.18 -24.45 21.09
C ASP A 97 3.67 -24.68 20.81
N TYR A 98 2.92 -23.62 20.49
CA TYR A 98 1.49 -23.72 20.19
C TYR A 98 1.21 -24.55 18.91
N LEU A 99 2.04 -24.38 17.88
CA LEU A 99 1.92 -25.11 16.61
C LEU A 99 2.36 -26.58 16.74
N GLU A 100 3.33 -26.89 17.60
CA GLU A 100 3.74 -28.26 17.91
C GLU A 100 2.71 -29.00 18.78
N ASP A 101 2.07 -28.33 19.75
CA ASP A 101 1.07 -28.94 20.65
C ASP A 101 -0.28 -29.29 19.96
N GLU A 102 -0.59 -28.67 18.81
CA GLU A 102 -1.85 -28.93 18.07
C GLU A 102 -1.75 -30.07 17.03
N PHE A 103 -0.58 -30.75 16.92
CA PHE A 103 -0.35 -31.92 16.04
C PHE A 103 0.01 -33.22 16.75
#